data_AF-A0A3S1GMS2-F1
#
_entry.id   AF-A0A3S1GMS2-F1
#
_cell.length_a   1.000
_cell.length_b   1.000
_cell.length_c   1.000
_cell.angle_alpha   90.00
_cell.angle_beta   90.00
_cell.angle_gamma   90.00
#
_symmetry.space_group_name_H-M   'P 1'
#
loop_
_entity.id
_entity.type
_entity.pdbx_description
1 polymer ?
#
loop_
_entity_poly.entity_id
_entity_poly.type
_entity_poly.pdbx_seq_one_letter_code
_entity_poly.pdbx_strand_id
1 'polypeptide(L)' 'MQVIRFGIDLAKNVFQVHGVDASGRVVVQRQLRRAQVAKFFAAQPPALIGM' A
#
# COMPACT_ATOMS: atom_id res chain seq x y z
N MET A 1 -1.76 -9.79 -10.81
CA MET A 1 -2.55 -10.05 -9.57
C MET A 1 -3.03 -8.71 -9.05
N GLN A 2 -4.33 -8.51 -8.87
CA GLN A 2 -4.89 -7.22 -8.40
C GLN A 2 -4.73 -7.11 -6.88
N VAL A 3 -4.18 -5.99 -6.40
CA VAL A 3 -4.18 -5.69 -4.96
C VAL A 3 -5.57 -5.23 -4.56
N ILE A 4 -6.18 -5.86 -3.56
CA ILE A 4 -7.53 -5.51 -3.09
C ILE A 4 -7.53 -4.85 -1.71
N ARG A 5 -6.46 -5.05 -0.94
CA ARG A 5 -6.28 -4.48 0.38
C ARG A 5 -4.84 -4.05 0.60
N PHE A 6 -4.66 -2.86 1.15
CA PHE A 6 -3.37 -2.37 1.63
C PHE A 6 -3.41 -2.17 3.15
N GLY A 7 -2.40 -2.66 3.85
CA GLY A 7 -2.02 -2.19 5.18
C GLY A 7 -0.97 -1.08 5.05
N ILE A 8 -1.12 -0.01 5.83
CA ILE A 8 -0.17 1.10 5.87
C ILE A 8 0.26 1.35 7.31
N ASP A 9 1.55 1.21 7.57
CA ASP A 9 2.16 1.64 8.83
C ASP A 9 2.65 3.09 8.69
N LEU A 10 2.16 3.98 9.57
CA LEU A 10 2.40 5.41 9.54
C LEU A 10 3.58 5.77 10.46
N ALA A 11 4.75 6.08 9.90
CA ALA A 11 5.85 6.72 10.64
C ALA A 11 6.14 8.14 10.11
N LYS A 12 6.93 8.94 10.87
CA LYS A 12 7.11 10.39 10.62
C LYS A 12 7.54 10.75 9.20
N ASN A 13 8.50 10.02 8.64
CA ASN A 13 9.09 10.35 7.34
C ASN A 13 8.88 9.25 6.28
N VAL A 14 8.42 8.09 6.72
CA VAL A 14 8.48 6.83 6.00
C VAL A 14 7.22 6.02 6.31
N PHE A 15 6.66 5.39 5.29
CA PHE A 15 5.43 4.61 5.34
C PHE A 15 5.77 3.21 4.85
N GLN A 16 5.43 2.17 5.62
CA GLN A 16 5.49 0.80 5.11
C GLN A 16 4.14 0.45 4.51
N VAL A 17 4.15 0.06 3.24
CA VAL A 17 2.96 -0.36 2.53
C VAL A 17 3.03 -1.87 2.27
N HIS A 18 1.97 -2.55 2.68
CA HIS A 18 1.78 -3.98 2.49
C HIS A 18 0.47 -4.23 1.74
N GLY A 19 0.54 -4.66 0.49
CA GLY A 19 -0.62 -4.95 -0.35
C GLY A 19 -0.82 -6.44 -0.55
N VAL A 20 -2.07 -6.90 -0.39
CA VAL A 20 -2.48 -8.30 -0.60
C VAL A 20 -3.53 -8.44 -1.69
N ASP A 21 -3.50 -9.58 -2.37
CA ASP A 21 -4.53 -9.99 -3.31
C ASP A 21 -5.75 -10.65 -2.63
N ALA A 22 -6.70 -11.13 -3.43
CA ALA A 22 -7.90 -11.80 -2.93
C ALA A 22 -7.63 -13.11 -2.17
N SER A 23 -6.49 -13.76 -2.42
CA SER A 23 -6.06 -14.95 -1.67
C SER A 23 -5.25 -14.63 -0.41
N GLY A 24 -5.08 -13.34 -0.10
CA GLY A 24 -4.26 -12.88 1.03
C GLY A 24 -2.76 -12.97 0.77
N ARG A 25 -2.33 -13.21 -0.48
CA ARG A 25 -0.90 -13.24 -0.82
C ARG A 25 -0.38 -11.83 -0.95
N VAL A 26 0.83 -11.63 -0.42
CA VAL A 26 1.55 -10.36 -0.52
C VAL A 26 1.99 -10.15 -1.95
N VAL A 27 1.52 -9.06 -2.55
CA VAL A 27 1.82 -8.66 -3.93
C VAL A 27 2.53 -7.31 -3.99
N VAL A 28 2.45 -6.54 -2.92
CA VAL A 28 3.21 -5.30 -2.73
C VAL A 28 3.78 -5.28 -1.33
N GLN A 29 5.08 -5.05 -1.21
CA GLN A 29 5.72 -4.77 0.07
C GLN A 29 6.82 -3.74 -0.15
N ARG A 30 6.55 -2.49 0.22
CA ARG A 30 7.45 -1.37 -0.09
C ARG A 30 7.42 -0.29 0.97
N GLN A 31 8.59 0.30 1.17
CA GLN A 31 8.77 1.51 1.94
C GLN A 31 8.60 2.74 1.03
N LEU A 32 7.79 3.71 1.45
CA LEU A 32 7.55 4.98 0.75
C LEU A 32 7.90 6.16 1.65
N ARG A 33 8.50 7.21 1.08
CA ARG A 33 8.57 8.51 1.74
C ARG A 33 7.21 9.21 1.67
N ARG A 34 6.94 10.15 2.58
CA ARG A 34 5.69 10.95 2.61
C ARG A 34 5.30 11.50 1.23
N ALA A 35 6.25 12.06 0.49
CA ALA A 35 6.05 12.63 -0.84
C ALA A 35 5.68 11.60 -1.93
N GLN A 36 5.98 10.32 -1.71
CA GLN A 36 5.72 9.24 -2.67
C GLN A 36 4.36 8.59 -2.47
N VAL A 37 3.74 8.72 -1.29
CA VAL A 37 2.48 8.04 -0.93
C VAL A 37 1.37 8.37 -1.92
N ALA A 38 1.10 9.65 -2.17
CA ALA A 38 0.02 10.07 -3.07
C ALA A 38 0.23 9.55 -4.50
N LYS A 39 1.44 9.71 -5.05
CA LYS A 39 1.79 9.21 -6.39
C LYS A 39 1.65 7.69 -6.49
N PHE A 40 2.05 6.96 -5.45
CA PHE A 40 1.96 5.50 -5.42
C PHE A 40 0.49 5.04 -5.48
N PHE A 41 -0.37 5.56 -4.60
CA PHE A 41 -1.77 5.15 -4.52
C PHE A 41 -2.62 5.63 -5.70
N ALA A 42 -2.29 6.78 -6.31
CA ALA A 42 -2.93 7.25 -7.54
C ALA A 42 -2.73 6.30 -8.74
N ALA A 43 -1.67 5.48 -8.72
CA ALA A 43 -1.40 4.49 -9.76
C ALA A 43 -2.02 3.11 -9.46
N GLN A 44 -2.71 2.94 -8.33
CA GLN A 44 -3.35 1.68 -7.97
C GLN A 44 -4.85 1.70 -8.34
N PRO A 45 -5.44 0.55 -8.66
CA PRO A 45 -6.89 0.40 -8.67
C PRO A 45 -7.49 0.72 -7.28
N PRO A 46 -8.79 1.05 -7.20
CA PRO A 46 -9.48 1.18 -5.92
C PRO A 46 -9.28 -0.06 -5.04
N ALA A 47 -8.91 0.16 -3.77
CA ALA A 47 -8.61 -0.90 -2.81
C ALA A 47 -8.97 -0.43 -1.39
N LEU A 48 -9.21 -1.39 -0.50
CA LEU A 48 -9.46 -1.11 0.91
C LEU A 48 -8.13 -0.77 1.61
N ILE A 49 -8.11 0.30 2.39
CA ILE A 49 -6.95 0.68 3.22
C ILE A 49 -7.23 0.32 4.67
N GLY A 50 -6.35 -0.48 5.27
CA GLY A 50 -6.21 -0.64 6.72
C GLY A 50 -5.05 0.21 7.22
N MET A 51 -5.28 0.97 8.29
CA MET A 51 -4.29 1.78 8.99
C MET A 51 -4.18 1.32 10.43
#